data_AF-A0A136H3I5-F1
#
_entry.id   AF-A0A136H3I5-F1
#
_cell.length_a   1.000
_cell.length_b   1.000
_cell.length_c   1.000
_cell.angle_alpha   90.00
_cell.angle_beta   90.00
_cell.angle_gamma   90.00
#
_symmetry.space_group_name_H-M   'P 1'
#
loop_
_entity.id
_entity.type
_entity.pdbx_description
1 polymer ?
#
loop_
_entity_poly.entity_id
_entity_poly.type
_entity_poly.pdbx_seq_one_letter_code
_entity_poly.pdbx_strand_id
1 'polypeptide(L)'
;MNKLDFDNHVRKWTEFEDMSYSIEGDAGKVKIVSGEKEIQVTAAYDCEEFFIDFFLDGNALYSDWYESMEEPVSEMMTYTKEIAVRYLNYPVRVKSVGWWVFKRPVIEYQVNNEWRNVFDGSI
;
A
#
# COMPACT_ATOMS: atom_id res chain seq x y z
N MET A 1 -2.02 -7.76 15.46
CA MET A 1 -2.69 -8.51 14.36
C MET A 1 -2.24 -9.97 14.36
N ASN A 2 -3.13 -10.97 14.23
CA ASN A 2 -2.69 -12.37 14.11
C ASN A 2 -2.39 -12.75 12.65
N LYS A 3 -1.42 -13.65 12.46
CA LYS A 3 -0.96 -14.13 11.15
C LYS A 3 -2.06 -14.75 10.28
N LEU A 4 -3.01 -15.46 10.89
CA LEU A 4 -4.08 -16.17 10.17
C LEU A 4 -5.08 -15.19 9.55
N ASP A 5 -5.38 -14.09 10.25
CA ASP A 5 -6.29 -13.07 9.78
C ASP A 5 -5.71 -12.32 8.58
N PHE A 6 -4.42 -11.96 8.63
CA PHE A 6 -3.73 -11.34 7.50
C PHE A 6 -3.79 -12.21 6.25
N ASP A 7 -3.40 -13.49 6.35
CA ASP A 7 -3.44 -14.44 5.23
C ASP A 7 -4.88 -14.60 4.67
N ASN A 8 -5.88 -14.70 5.56
CA ASN A 8 -7.28 -14.80 5.16
C ASN A 8 -7.79 -13.58 4.40
N HIS A 9 -7.31 -12.37 4.72
CA HIS A 9 -7.68 -11.15 4.00
C HIS A 9 -7.01 -11.09 2.62
N VAL A 10 -5.71 -11.35 2.57
CA VAL A 10 -4.91 -11.27 1.33
C VAL A 10 -5.39 -12.29 0.29
N ARG A 11 -5.73 -13.51 0.70
CA ARG A 11 -6.26 -14.54 -0.22
C ARG A 11 -7.57 -14.15 -0.91
N LYS A 12 -8.29 -13.15 -0.40
CA LYS A 12 -9.53 -12.64 -1.01
C LYS A 12 -9.28 -11.59 -2.08
N TRP A 13 -8.04 -11.15 -2.27
CA TRP A 13 -7.67 -10.14 -3.27
C TRP A 13 -7.46 -10.78 -4.65
N THR A 14 -8.53 -11.35 -5.19
CA THR A 14 -8.49 -12.11 -6.46
C THR A 14 -8.36 -11.23 -7.70
N GLU A 15 -8.47 -9.92 -7.57
CA GLU A 15 -8.32 -8.95 -8.65
C GLU A 15 -6.87 -8.69 -9.06
N PHE A 16 -5.89 -9.10 -8.24
CA PHE A 16 -4.48 -8.94 -8.55
C PHE A 16 -3.91 -10.21 -9.17
N GLU A 17 -3.48 -10.12 -10.43
CA GLU A 17 -2.99 -11.28 -11.20
C GLU A 17 -1.60 -11.74 -10.73
N ASP A 18 -0.70 -10.79 -10.45
CA ASP A 18 0.66 -11.07 -9.97
C ASP A 18 0.79 -10.66 -8.51
N MET A 19 0.40 -11.59 -7.62
CA MET A 19 0.51 -11.44 -6.18
C MET A 19 1.28 -12.61 -5.59
N SER A 20 2.25 -12.30 -4.73
CA SER A 20 2.99 -13.29 -3.95
C SER A 20 2.94 -12.96 -2.47
N TYR A 21 2.95 -14.00 -1.65
CA TYR A 21 2.95 -13.90 -0.19
C TYR A 21 4.18 -14.61 0.36
N SER A 22 4.91 -13.92 1.23
CA SER A 22 6.05 -14.45 1.96
C SER A 22 5.91 -14.18 3.45
N ILE A 23 6.61 -14.98 4.24
CA ILE A 23 6.73 -14.80 5.68
C ILE A 23 8.21 -14.62 5.98
N GLU A 24 8.54 -13.56 6.69
CA GLU A 24 9.90 -13.17 7.03
C GLU A 24 9.98 -12.98 8.55
N GLY A 25 10.32 -14.04 9.28
CA GLY A 25 10.28 -14.04 10.74
C GLY A 25 8.85 -13.82 11.27
N ASP A 26 8.67 -12.78 12.08
CA ASP A 26 7.39 -12.40 12.70
C ASP A 26 6.64 -11.35 11.85
N ALA A 27 6.94 -11.25 10.56
CA ALA A 27 6.24 -10.41 9.60
C ALA A 27 5.65 -11.22 8.43
N GLY A 28 4.43 -10.85 8.03
CA GLY A 28 3.82 -11.28 6.77
C GLY A 28 3.98 -10.21 5.71
N LYS A 29 4.33 -10.61 4.50
CA LYS A 29 4.58 -9.69 3.40
C LYS A 29 3.82 -10.12 2.15
N VAL A 30 3.12 -9.17 1.56
CA VAL A 30 2.41 -9.34 0.28
C VAL A 30 3.08 -8.45 -0.73
N LYS A 31 3.48 -9.02 -1.86
CA LYS A 31 3.97 -8.28 -3.00
C LYS A 31 2.94 -8.38 -4.12
N ILE A 32 2.55 -7.24 -4.67
CA ILE A 32 1.62 -7.13 -5.79
C ILE A 32 2.32 -6.36 -6.92
N VAL A 33 2.32 -6.92 -8.13
CA VAL A 33 3.00 -6.34 -9.30
C VAL A 33 2.00 -6.11 -10.43
N SER A 34 2.17 -4.98 -11.14
CA SER A 34 1.46 -4.69 -12.38
C SER A 34 2.34 -3.86 -13.32
N GLY A 35 2.88 -4.50 -14.35
CA GLY A 35 3.86 -3.89 -15.26
C GLY A 35 5.11 -3.42 -14.52
N GLU A 36 5.41 -2.13 -14.60
CA GLU A 36 6.56 -1.49 -13.94
C GLU A 36 6.30 -1.10 -12.48
N LYS A 37 5.07 -1.30 -11.99
CA LYS A 37 4.66 -0.92 -10.64
C LYS A 37 4.61 -2.10 -9.72
N GLU A 38 4.98 -1.85 -8.48
CA GLU A 38 4.92 -2.84 -7.42
C GLU A 38 4.50 -2.18 -6.10
N ILE A 39 3.68 -2.88 -5.33
CA ILE A 39 3.38 -2.56 -3.93
C ILE A 39 3.82 -3.73 -3.07
N GLN A 40 4.46 -3.41 -1.94
CA GLN A 40 4.71 -4.37 -0.88
C GLN A 40 3.96 -3.94 0.37
N VAL A 41 3.12 -4.83 0.89
CA VAL A 41 2.38 -4.66 2.13
C VAL A 41 3.04 -5.54 3.19
N THR A 42 3.54 -4.95 4.26
CA THR A 42 4.20 -5.69 5.35
C THR A 42 3.43 -5.49 6.65
N ALA A 43 3.03 -6.59 7.28
CA ALA A 43 2.43 -6.60 8.61
C ALA A 43 3.42 -7.24 9.60
N ALA A 44 3.94 -6.44 10.53
CA ALA A 44 4.80 -6.93 11.62
C ALA A 44 3.93 -7.34 12.80
N TYR A 45 3.80 -8.65 13.05
CA TYR A 45 2.81 -9.18 13.98
C TYR A 45 3.11 -8.83 15.44
N ASP A 46 4.38 -8.83 15.82
CA ASP A 46 4.83 -8.60 17.20
C ASP A 46 4.71 -7.15 17.67
N CYS A 47 4.91 -6.21 16.75
CA CYS A 47 4.88 -4.78 17.03
C CYS A 47 3.53 -4.12 16.65
N GLU A 48 2.63 -4.89 16.05
CA GLU A 48 1.35 -4.39 15.52
C GLU A 48 1.50 -3.22 14.53
N GLU A 49 2.61 -3.21 13.79
CA GLU A 49 2.94 -2.21 12.78
C GLU A 49 2.59 -2.68 11.38
N PHE A 50 2.28 -1.72 10.53
CA PHE A 50 1.89 -1.96 9.14
C PHE A 50 2.58 -0.99 8.19
N PHE A 51 3.12 -1.51 7.10
CA PHE A 51 3.90 -0.76 6.11
C PHE A 51 3.35 -0.98 4.71
N ILE A 52 3.32 0.09 3.92
CA ILE A 52 3.02 0.02 2.49
C ILE A 52 4.15 0.70 1.73
N ASP A 53 4.91 -0.10 0.98
CA ASP A 53 5.99 0.36 0.11
C ASP A 53 5.53 0.37 -1.35
N PHE A 54 5.85 1.44 -2.06
CA PHE A 54 5.52 1.65 -3.47
C PHE A 54 6.81 1.68 -4.29
N PHE A 55 6.82 0.96 -5.40
CA PHE A 55 7.96 0.86 -6.31
C PHE A 55 7.52 1.16 -7.75
N LEU A 56 8.38 1.86 -8.49
CA LEU A 56 8.23 2.15 -9.92
C LEU A 56 9.56 1.88 -10.62
N ASP A 57 9.53 1.09 -11.69
CA ASP A 57 10.73 0.67 -12.43
C ASP A 57 11.78 -0.03 -11.54
N GLY A 58 11.30 -0.79 -10.55
CA GLY A 58 12.14 -1.48 -9.56
C GLY A 58 12.80 -0.58 -8.52
N ASN A 59 12.52 0.74 -8.55
CA ASN A 59 13.05 1.69 -7.57
C ASN A 59 11.99 2.02 -6.52
N ALA A 60 12.42 2.15 -5.26
CA ALA A 60 11.55 2.62 -4.18
C ALA A 60 11.08 4.05 -4.48
N LEU A 61 9.77 4.24 -4.48
CA LEU A 61 9.11 5.50 -4.82
C LEU A 61 8.61 6.24 -3.58
N TYR A 62 7.95 5.51 -2.68
CA TYR A 62 7.36 6.03 -1.45
C TYR A 62 7.15 4.87 -0.48
N SER A 63 7.23 5.15 0.82
CA SER A 63 6.89 4.20 1.88
C SER A 63 6.01 4.94 2.87
N ASP A 64 4.88 4.34 3.23
CA ASP A 64 4.05 4.79 4.35
C ASP A 64 4.10 3.80 5.50
N TRP A 65 3.92 4.34 6.70
CA TRP A 65 3.96 3.61 7.94
C TRP A 65 2.77 3.98 8.81
N TYR A 66 2.11 2.94 9.32
CA TYR A 66 0.99 3.04 10.23
C TYR A 66 1.40 2.40 11.57
N GLU A 67 1.51 3.23 12.60
CA GLU A 67 1.67 2.81 13.99
C GLU A 67 0.29 2.57 14.61
N SER A 68 0.15 1.50 15.42
CA SER A 68 -1.05 1.21 16.21
C SER A 68 -2.34 1.11 15.38
N MET A 69 -2.71 -0.11 15.02
CA MET A 69 -4.00 -0.39 14.37
C MET A 69 -5.18 -0.21 15.36
N GLU A 70 -5.58 1.03 15.64
CA GLU A 70 -6.83 1.31 16.38
C GLU A 70 -8.06 0.84 15.58
N GLU A 71 -7.99 0.90 14.26
CA GLU A 71 -9.03 0.42 13.36
C GLU A 71 -9.04 -1.12 13.24
N PRO A 72 -10.21 -1.74 13.01
CA PRO A 72 -10.29 -3.17 12.75
C PRO A 72 -9.42 -3.58 11.56
N VAL A 73 -8.71 -4.70 11.69
CA VAL A 73 -7.84 -5.27 10.64
C VAL A 73 -8.57 -5.36 9.29
N SER A 74 -9.86 -5.70 9.28
CA SER A 74 -10.66 -5.78 8.07
C SER A 74 -10.81 -4.45 7.32
N GLU A 75 -10.95 -3.34 8.06
CA GLU A 75 -11.11 -2.01 7.49
C GLU A 75 -9.77 -1.55 6.89
N MET A 76 -8.68 -1.70 7.65
CA MET A 76 -7.34 -1.40 7.19
C MET A 76 -6.96 -2.22 5.94
N MET A 77 -7.26 -3.53 5.93
CA MET A 77 -6.98 -4.38 4.76
C MET A 77 -7.85 -4.00 3.55
N THR A 78 -9.09 -3.56 3.77
CA THR A 78 -9.96 -3.04 2.69
C THR A 78 -9.38 -1.75 2.12
N TYR A 79 -8.99 -0.81 2.98
CA TYR A 79 -8.35 0.44 2.59
C TYR A 79 -7.02 0.21 1.85
N THR A 80 -6.20 -0.72 2.33
CA THR A 80 -4.94 -1.12 1.67
C THR A 80 -5.19 -1.68 0.28
N LYS A 81 -6.21 -2.53 0.13
CA LYS A 81 -6.62 -3.05 -1.19
C LYS A 81 -7.02 -1.91 -2.12
N GLU A 82 -7.78 -0.92 -1.65
CA GLU A 82 -8.16 0.23 -2.46
C GLU A 82 -6.96 1.07 -2.89
N ILE A 83 -6.02 1.33 -1.97
CA ILE A 83 -4.72 1.98 -2.28
C ILE A 83 -4.00 1.22 -3.38
N ALA A 84 -3.92 -0.11 -3.27
CA ALA A 84 -3.25 -0.95 -4.24
C ALA A 84 -3.91 -0.87 -5.62
N VAL A 85 -5.24 -0.93 -5.68
CA VAL A 85 -6.00 -0.75 -6.92
C VAL A 85 -5.71 0.60 -7.57
N ARG A 86 -5.71 1.69 -6.79
CA ARG A 86 -5.48 3.06 -7.30
C ARG A 86 -4.06 3.22 -7.85
N TYR A 87 -3.05 2.73 -7.13
CA TYR A 87 -1.67 2.84 -7.56
C TYR A 87 -1.37 1.98 -8.79
N LEU A 88 -1.76 0.71 -8.76
CA LEU A 88 -1.39 -0.26 -9.80
C LEU A 88 -2.08 0.05 -11.13
N ASN A 89 -3.38 0.39 -11.11
CA ASN A 89 -4.20 0.47 -12.33
C ASN A 89 -4.22 1.83 -13.03
N TYR A 90 -3.73 2.90 -12.41
CA TYR A 90 -3.81 4.26 -12.97
C TYR A 90 -2.44 4.91 -13.12
N PRO A 91 -2.20 5.83 -14.08
CA PRO A 91 -0.95 6.59 -14.14
C PRO A 91 -0.65 7.27 -12.79
N VAL A 92 0.61 7.21 -12.34
CA VAL A 92 1.02 7.75 -11.03
C VAL A 92 2.10 8.80 -11.16
N ARG A 93 2.16 9.71 -10.18
CA ARG A 93 3.28 10.64 -10.01
C ARG A 93 3.54 10.89 -8.53
N VAL A 94 4.76 11.32 -8.21
CA VAL A 94 5.09 11.82 -6.87
C VAL A 94 5.30 13.32 -6.94
N LYS A 95 4.62 14.02 -6.05
CA LYS A 95 4.75 15.47 -5.85
C LYS A 95 5.31 15.74 -4.47
N SER A 96 6.31 16.61 -4.37
CA SER A 96 6.72 17.15 -3.08
C SER A 96 5.82 18.33 -2.70
N VAL A 97 5.22 18.29 -1.52
CA VAL A 97 4.40 19.38 -0.97
C VAL A 97 4.97 19.86 0.37
N GLY A 98 4.71 21.11 0.74
CA GLY A 98 5.18 21.70 2.00
C GLY A 98 6.29 22.73 1.82
N TRP A 99 6.77 23.24 2.96
CA TRP A 99 7.85 24.22 3.00
C TRP A 99 9.18 23.59 2.60
N TRP A 100 10.11 24.37 2.07
CA TRP A 100 11.43 23.91 1.61
C TRP A 100 12.17 22.96 2.57
N VAL A 101 12.06 23.17 3.88
CA VAL A 101 12.65 22.32 4.95
C VAL A 101 11.73 21.19 5.45
N PHE A 102 10.44 21.24 5.12
CA PHE A 102 9.41 20.27 5.55
C PHE A 102 8.64 19.71 4.35
N LYS A 103 9.37 19.39 3.26
CA LYS A 103 8.74 18.75 2.10
C LYS A 103 8.37 17.33 2.46
N ARG A 104 7.12 16.95 2.18
CA ARG A 104 6.67 15.56 2.22
C ARG A 104 6.31 15.10 0.80
N PRO A 105 6.59 13.85 0.44
CA PRO A 105 6.08 13.30 -0.80
C PRO A 105 4.58 13.06 -0.68
N VAL A 106 3.86 13.23 -1.79
CA VAL A 106 2.47 12.80 -1.98
C VAL A 106 2.46 12.01 -3.27
N ILE A 107 1.97 10.78 -3.18
CA ILE A 107 1.75 9.93 -4.33
C ILE A 107 0.34 10.19 -4.86
N GLU A 108 0.25 10.53 -6.13
CA GLU A 108 -1.00 10.83 -6.80
C GLU A 108 -1.23 9.86 -7.95
N TYR A 109 -2.49 9.48 -8.18
CA TYR A 109 -2.93 8.72 -9.33
C TYR A 109 -3.86 9.56 -10.20
N GLN A 110 -3.88 9.29 -11.52
CA GLN A 110 -4.70 10.02 -12.47
C GLN A 110 -6.02 9.30 -12.74
N VAL A 111 -7.14 9.97 -12.48
CA VAL A 111 -8.49 9.48 -12.79
C VAL A 111 -9.32 10.61 -13.38
N ASN A 112 -10.04 10.37 -14.48
CA ASN A 112 -10.87 11.38 -15.16
C ASN A 112 -10.12 12.71 -15.47
N ASN A 113 -8.84 12.62 -15.85
CA ASN A 113 -7.92 13.75 -16.07
C ASN A 113 -7.59 14.60 -14.81
N GLU A 114 -7.99 14.15 -13.62
CA GLU A 114 -7.64 14.75 -12.35
C GLU A 114 -6.56 13.92 -11.64
N TRP A 115 -5.69 14.60 -10.88
CA TRP A 115 -4.71 13.94 -10.02
C TRP A 115 -5.25 13.91 -8.59
N ARG A 116 -5.32 12.73 -8.01
CA ARG A 116 -5.83 12.51 -6.65
C ARG A 116 -4.80 11.78 -5.81
N ASN A 117 -4.77 12.06 -4.51
CA ASN A 117 -3.89 11.35 -3.59
C ASN A 117 -4.32 9.87 -3.51
N VAL A 118 -3.38 8.94 -3.64
CA VAL A 118 -3.67 7.50 -3.55
C VAL A 118 -4.31 7.14 -2.21
N PHE A 119 -3.93 7.85 -1.14
CA PHE A 119 -4.44 7.66 0.22
C PHE A 119 -5.80 8.31 0.48
N ASP A 120 -6.33 9.14 -0.44
CA ASP A 120 -7.61 9.82 -0.21
C ASP A 120 -8.78 8.86 -0.47
N GLY A 121 -9.51 8.49 0.58
CA GLY A 121 -10.65 7.58 0.51
C GLY A 121 -11.94 8.19 -0.04
N SER A 122 -11.98 9.50 -0.31
CA SER A 122 -13.22 10.15 -0.77
C SER A 122 -13.45 9.99 -2.28
N ILE A 123 -14.54 9.31 -2.65
CA ILE A 123 -15.10 9.24 -4.01
C ILE A 123 -16.37 10.08 -4.07
#